data_AF-A0A5C5GH84-F1
#
_entry.id   AF-A0A5C5GH84-F1
#
_cell.length_a   1.000
_cell.length_b   1.000
_cell.length_c   1.000
_cell.angle_alpha   90.00
_cell.angle_beta   90.00
_cell.angle_gamma   90.00
#
_symmetry.space_group_name_H-M   'P 1'
#
loop_
_entity.id
_entity.type
_entity.pdbx_description
1 polymer ?
#
loop_
_entity_poly.entity_id
_entity_poly.type
_entity_poly.pdbx_seq_one_letter_code
_entity_poly.pdbx_strand_id
1 'polypeptide(L)'
;MRSQSQNRPGFIHFLPLMFGLVAAAVFATGIFLQLSENRARAERAEAFLQGPPAVADTDEFDPARHVGMGGEVVITVQLDIDAAAPLPAVTEGGPTALYVPIYAADALDPDLADPFGAAIFTAPNFTDGRVSADSLRDTATEFGAIGPVVYLNGRYGGMESWAPSLERIGVEPTALRHVIYPFVDGRRVALLPSEIVQPTIFGQMSKIAGCFGLLALAGLALKGRREDDDPSEAGQGAVDDTDNLDTLRLDLADAPDKDRPRSPVRGIMLALFSLLMALVIGHLAMPVLFDGVTSQLGGTEQLSSLAAEVRMGLRVLWLAARDIWVGAIALRPTDMIIVGLAALVLMLLIVKLVIRIARGGDDGSHQAA
;
A
#
# COMPACT_ATOMS: atom_id res chain seq x y z
N MET A 1 41.14 17.97 32.79
CA MET A 1 40.62 16.88 31.92
C MET A 1 39.61 17.47 30.95
N ARG A 2 40.03 17.77 29.71
CA ARG A 2 39.10 18.19 28.64
C ARG A 2 38.60 16.92 27.96
N SER A 3 37.32 16.63 28.15
CA SER A 3 36.60 15.59 27.41
C SER A 3 36.65 15.96 25.93
N GLN A 4 37.50 15.27 25.17
CA GLN A 4 37.46 15.32 23.71
C GLN A 4 36.14 14.66 23.29
N SER A 5 35.15 15.51 23.04
CA SER A 5 33.97 15.16 22.26
C SER A 5 34.45 14.64 20.90
N GLN A 6 34.51 13.31 20.78
CA GLN A 6 34.63 12.62 19.50
C GLN A 6 33.36 12.94 18.69
N ASN A 7 33.37 14.06 17.98
CA ASN A 7 32.46 14.32 16.89
C ASN A 7 32.66 13.22 15.85
N ARG A 8 31.79 12.20 15.83
CA ARG A 8 31.78 11.17 14.78
C ARG A 8 31.34 11.82 13.46
N PRO A 9 32.24 12.11 12.51
CA PRO A 9 31.90 12.81 11.27
C PRO A 9 31.27 11.87 10.23
N GLY A 10 31.13 10.58 10.54
CA GLY A 10 30.79 9.55 9.56
C GLY A 10 29.36 9.62 9.03
N PHE A 11 28.37 9.99 9.84
CA PHE A 11 26.96 9.73 9.48
C PHE A 11 26.45 10.56 8.29
N ILE A 12 26.95 11.79 8.12
CA ILE A 12 26.50 12.69 7.04
C ILE A 12 27.01 12.22 5.67
N HIS A 13 28.14 11.50 5.64
CA HIS A 13 28.76 11.03 4.40
C HIS A 13 28.02 9.83 3.78
N PHE A 14 27.28 9.06 4.58
CA PHE A 14 26.53 7.89 4.12
C PHE A 14 25.13 8.22 3.59
N LEU A 15 24.60 9.40 3.90
CA LEU A 15 23.21 9.75 3.59
C LEU A 15 22.88 9.71 2.08
N PRO A 16 23.70 10.27 1.16
CA PRO A 16 23.41 10.21 -0.27
C PRO A 16 23.47 8.79 -0.84
N LEU A 17 24.44 7.98 -0.35
CA LEU A 17 24.56 6.58 -0.73
C LEU A 17 23.33 5.77 -0.30
N MET A 18 22.84 5.98 0.93
CA MET A 18 21.62 5.35 1.44
C MET A 18 20.39 5.71 0.60
N PHE A 19 20.22 6.99 0.22
CA PHE A 19 19.12 7.39 -0.66
C PHE A 19 19.22 6.77 -2.05
N GLY A 20 20.43 6.67 -2.62
CA GLY A 20 20.66 6.00 -3.89
C GLY A 20 20.31 4.51 -3.84
N LEU A 21 20.70 3.81 -2.76
CA LEU A 21 20.36 2.40 -2.55
C LEU A 21 18.86 2.17 -2.38
N VAL A 22 18.18 3.02 -1.61
CA VAL A 22 16.71 2.96 -1.45
C VAL A 22 16.01 3.23 -2.78
N ALA A 23 16.47 4.21 -3.57
CA ALA A 23 15.92 4.48 -4.91
C ALA A 23 16.00 3.24 -5.82
N ALA A 24 17.17 2.58 -5.87
CA ALA A 24 17.38 1.38 -6.65
C ALA A 24 16.48 0.22 -6.17
N ALA A 25 16.35 0.03 -4.86
CA ALA A 25 15.48 -1.00 -4.28
C ALA A 25 13.99 -0.76 -4.63
N VAL A 26 13.48 0.47 -4.47
CA VAL A 26 12.10 0.82 -4.83
C VAL A 26 11.84 0.60 -6.32
N PHE A 27 12.79 0.99 -7.17
CA PHE A 27 12.68 0.77 -8.62
C PHE A 27 12.64 -0.71 -8.99
N ALA A 28 13.53 -1.53 -8.41
CA ALA A 28 13.57 -2.97 -8.63
C ALA A 28 12.27 -3.65 -8.16
N THR A 29 11.75 -3.28 -6.98
CA THR A 29 10.45 -3.75 -6.49
C THR A 29 9.32 -3.37 -7.45
N GLY A 30 9.33 -2.14 -7.99
CA GLY A 30 8.36 -1.71 -8.99
C GLY A 30 8.37 -2.57 -10.26
N ILE A 31 9.57 -2.94 -10.75
CA ILE A 31 9.71 -3.86 -11.89
C ILE A 31 9.14 -5.24 -11.53
N PHE A 32 9.52 -5.79 -10.38
CA PHE A 32 9.07 -7.10 -9.94
C PHE A 32 7.54 -7.17 -9.83
N LEU A 33 6.92 -6.20 -9.16
CA LEU A 33 5.45 -6.12 -9.02
C LEU A 33 4.75 -5.93 -10.37
N GLN A 34 5.33 -5.17 -11.28
CA GLN A 34 4.77 -5.01 -12.63
C GLN A 34 4.86 -6.32 -13.42
N LEU A 35 5.95 -7.07 -13.30
CA LEU A 35 6.10 -8.38 -13.95
C LEU A 35 5.12 -9.40 -13.38
N SER A 36 4.92 -9.43 -12.06
CA SER A 36 3.92 -10.33 -11.45
C SER A 36 2.50 -10.00 -11.91
N GLU A 37 2.16 -8.71 -11.97
CA GLU A 37 0.85 -8.25 -12.45
C GLU A 37 0.66 -8.57 -13.94
N ASN A 38 1.69 -8.38 -14.77
CA ASN A 38 1.65 -8.74 -16.19
C ASN A 38 1.47 -10.25 -16.40
N ARG A 39 2.11 -11.09 -15.59
CA ARG A 39 1.91 -12.55 -15.62
C ARG A 39 0.47 -12.92 -15.25
N ALA A 40 -0.04 -12.38 -14.14
CA ALA A 40 -1.42 -12.63 -13.72
C ALA A 40 -2.45 -12.15 -14.77
N ARG A 41 -2.15 -11.07 -15.51
CA ARG A 41 -2.99 -10.62 -16.64
C ARG A 41 -2.87 -11.54 -17.86
N ALA A 42 -1.67 -12.02 -18.16
CA ALA A 42 -1.46 -12.96 -19.25
C ALA A 42 -2.19 -14.29 -19.00
N GLU A 43 -2.11 -14.82 -17.78
CA GLU A 43 -2.85 -16.03 -17.35
C GLU A 43 -4.37 -15.85 -17.45
N ARG A 44 -4.90 -14.69 -17.02
CA ARG A 44 -6.33 -14.39 -17.17
C ARG A 44 -6.76 -14.21 -18.63
N ALA A 45 -5.91 -13.61 -19.45
CA ALA A 45 -6.17 -13.48 -20.89
C ALA A 45 -6.13 -14.86 -21.59
N GLU A 46 -5.21 -15.73 -21.19
CA GLU A 46 -5.15 -17.11 -21.68
C GLU A 46 -6.39 -17.90 -21.27
N ALA A 47 -6.82 -17.81 -20.00
CA ALA A 47 -8.08 -18.38 -19.53
C ALA A 47 -9.26 -17.88 -20.37
N PHE A 48 -9.33 -16.56 -20.64
CA PHE A 48 -10.36 -15.99 -21.49
C PHE A 48 -10.39 -16.63 -22.89
N LEU A 49 -9.22 -16.84 -23.51
CA LEU A 49 -9.10 -17.45 -24.84
C LEU A 49 -9.46 -18.95 -24.87
N GLN A 50 -9.23 -19.68 -23.78
CA GLN A 50 -9.61 -21.10 -23.66
C GLN A 50 -11.14 -21.31 -23.58
N GLY A 51 -11.90 -20.24 -23.31
CA GLY A 51 -13.34 -20.32 -23.11
C GLY A 51 -13.72 -20.72 -21.67
N PRO A 52 -15.02 -20.71 -21.34
CA PRO A 52 -15.49 -21.15 -20.03
C PRO A 52 -15.19 -22.65 -19.84
N PRO A 53 -14.98 -23.12 -18.59
CA PRO A 53 -14.88 -24.55 -18.30
C PRO A 53 -16.19 -25.26 -18.66
N ALA A 54 -16.13 -26.59 -18.79
CA ALA A 54 -17.32 -27.40 -18.99
C ALA A 54 -18.29 -27.19 -17.80
N VAL A 55 -19.59 -27.19 -18.11
CA VAL A 55 -20.63 -27.14 -17.08
C VAL A 55 -20.54 -28.43 -16.26
N ALA A 56 -20.47 -28.28 -14.94
CA ALA A 56 -20.52 -29.38 -14.00
C ALA A 56 -21.85 -29.36 -13.24
N ASP A 57 -22.44 -30.53 -13.05
CA ASP A 57 -23.57 -30.67 -12.14
C ASP A 57 -23.06 -30.69 -10.69
N THR A 58 -23.91 -30.24 -9.76
CA THR A 58 -23.57 -30.03 -8.35
C THR A 58 -23.18 -31.31 -7.60
N ASP A 59 -23.75 -32.44 -8.00
CA ASP A 59 -23.48 -33.76 -7.44
C ASP A 59 -22.12 -34.32 -7.86
N GLU A 60 -21.67 -33.97 -9.07
CA GLU A 60 -20.35 -34.36 -9.59
C GLU A 60 -19.27 -33.30 -9.36
N PHE A 61 -19.63 -32.15 -8.80
CA PHE A 61 -18.72 -31.02 -8.66
C PHE A 61 -17.49 -31.37 -7.79
N ASP A 62 -16.33 -31.13 -8.37
CA ASP A 62 -15.01 -31.35 -7.78
C ASP A 62 -14.14 -30.15 -8.15
N PRO A 63 -13.78 -29.27 -7.19
CA PRO A 63 -12.97 -28.10 -7.45
C PRO A 63 -11.64 -28.43 -8.14
N ALA A 64 -11.06 -29.62 -7.92
CA ALA A 64 -9.78 -29.99 -8.53
C ALA A 64 -9.90 -30.32 -10.02
N ARG A 65 -11.11 -30.62 -10.52
CA ARG A 65 -11.37 -31.03 -11.91
C ARG A 65 -12.18 -30.03 -12.71
N HIS A 66 -13.10 -29.34 -12.05
CA HIS A 66 -14.13 -28.51 -12.70
C HIS A 66 -13.82 -27.01 -12.65
N VAL A 67 -12.80 -26.61 -11.88
CA VAL A 67 -12.34 -25.21 -11.85
C VAL A 67 -11.28 -25.00 -12.94
N GLY A 68 -11.56 -24.07 -13.84
CA GLY A 68 -10.68 -23.72 -14.97
C GLY A 68 -9.45 -22.91 -14.56
N MET A 69 -8.55 -22.69 -15.53
CA MET A 69 -7.43 -21.74 -15.36
C MET A 69 -8.01 -20.36 -15.02
N GLY A 70 -7.53 -19.73 -13.93
CA GLY A 70 -8.09 -18.47 -13.43
C GLY A 70 -9.19 -18.61 -12.37
N GLY A 71 -9.49 -19.83 -11.93
CA GLY A 71 -10.46 -20.07 -10.85
C GLY A 71 -11.92 -20.03 -11.32
N GLU A 72 -12.16 -20.07 -12.62
CA GLU A 72 -13.50 -20.02 -13.20
C GLU A 72 -14.25 -21.32 -12.97
N VAL A 73 -15.57 -21.23 -12.83
CA VAL A 73 -16.46 -22.38 -12.70
C VAL A 73 -17.80 -22.09 -13.38
N VAL A 74 -18.38 -23.11 -14.01
CA VAL A 74 -19.76 -23.09 -14.47
C VAL A 74 -20.47 -24.29 -13.86
N ILE A 75 -21.46 -24.05 -13.00
CA ILE A 75 -22.24 -25.15 -12.40
C ILE A 75 -23.73 -24.98 -12.61
N THR A 76 -24.44 -26.09 -12.70
CA THR A 76 -25.92 -26.14 -12.69
C THR A 76 -26.41 -26.11 -11.24
N VAL A 77 -27.18 -25.09 -10.85
CA VAL A 77 -27.68 -24.93 -9.46
C VAL A 77 -29.11 -24.43 -9.42
N GLN A 78 -29.83 -24.75 -8.34
CA GLN A 78 -31.04 -24.02 -7.94
C GLN A 78 -30.66 -22.84 -7.05
N LEU A 79 -31.24 -21.66 -7.31
CA LEU A 79 -31.08 -20.47 -6.47
C LEU A 79 -32.27 -20.33 -5.51
N ASP A 80 -32.01 -20.21 -4.21
CA ASP A 80 -33.04 -19.77 -3.25
C ASP A 80 -33.10 -18.25 -3.21
N ILE A 81 -33.93 -17.70 -4.09
CA ILE A 81 -34.12 -16.25 -4.23
C ILE A 81 -34.86 -15.68 -3.01
N ASP A 82 -35.71 -16.47 -2.35
CA ASP A 82 -36.50 -16.01 -1.22
C ASP A 82 -35.64 -15.85 0.04
N ALA A 83 -34.56 -16.63 0.16
CA ALA A 83 -33.52 -16.48 1.17
C ALA A 83 -32.36 -15.54 0.76
N ALA A 84 -32.47 -14.84 -0.38
CA ALA A 84 -31.45 -13.88 -0.80
C ALA A 84 -31.36 -12.70 0.18
N ALA A 85 -30.13 -12.31 0.55
CA ALA A 85 -29.90 -11.27 1.53
C ALA A 85 -28.80 -10.28 1.09
N PRO A 86 -28.99 -8.97 1.28
CA PRO A 86 -27.92 -8.01 1.03
C PRO A 86 -26.79 -8.20 2.04
N LEU A 87 -25.57 -8.35 1.54
CA LEU A 87 -24.37 -8.36 2.36
C LEU A 87 -23.87 -6.92 2.53
N PRO A 88 -23.78 -6.43 3.79
CA PRO A 88 -23.17 -5.13 4.05
C PRO A 88 -21.70 -5.15 3.66
N ALA A 89 -21.15 -3.99 3.35
CA ALA A 89 -19.73 -3.86 3.07
C ALA A 89 -18.88 -4.40 4.23
N VAL A 90 -17.81 -5.09 3.89
CA VAL A 90 -16.83 -5.66 4.83
C VAL A 90 -16.05 -4.52 5.51
N THR A 91 -15.76 -3.48 4.75
CA THR A 91 -15.11 -2.25 5.20
C THR A 91 -16.02 -1.05 4.99
N GLU A 92 -15.88 -0.04 5.84
CA GLU A 92 -16.64 1.21 5.74
C GLU A 92 -16.36 1.90 4.39
N GLY A 93 -17.40 2.08 3.58
CA GLY A 93 -17.31 2.64 2.22
C GLY A 93 -16.89 1.63 1.14
N GLY A 94 -16.73 0.35 1.48
CA GLY A 94 -16.50 -0.73 0.52
C GLY A 94 -17.76 -1.11 -0.27
N PRO A 95 -17.62 -2.00 -1.28
CA PRO A 95 -18.77 -2.48 -2.04
C PRO A 95 -19.67 -3.35 -1.15
N THR A 96 -20.98 -3.26 -1.38
CA THR A 96 -21.93 -4.25 -0.87
C THR A 96 -21.93 -5.49 -1.78
N ALA A 97 -22.63 -6.53 -1.38
CA ALA A 97 -22.87 -7.70 -2.22
C ALA A 97 -24.29 -8.24 -2.01
N LEU A 98 -24.71 -9.19 -2.83
CA LEU A 98 -25.93 -9.97 -2.62
C LEU A 98 -25.52 -11.42 -2.36
N TYR A 99 -25.95 -11.96 -1.23
CA TYR A 99 -25.86 -13.38 -0.89
C TYR A 99 -27.10 -14.10 -1.39
N VAL A 100 -26.91 -15.24 -2.07
CA VAL A 100 -27.98 -16.14 -2.48
C VAL A 100 -27.53 -17.58 -2.17
N PRO A 101 -28.26 -18.33 -1.32
CA PRO A 101 -27.98 -19.75 -1.13
C PRO A 101 -28.15 -20.52 -2.45
N ILE A 102 -27.28 -21.48 -2.68
CA ILE A 102 -27.34 -22.36 -3.85
C ILE A 102 -27.51 -23.80 -3.43
N TYR A 103 -28.34 -24.52 -4.17
CA TYR A 103 -28.66 -25.92 -3.97
C TYR A 103 -28.35 -26.73 -5.22
N ALA A 104 -28.35 -28.05 -5.07
CA ALA A 104 -28.22 -28.94 -6.21
C ALA A 104 -29.36 -28.73 -7.20
N ALA A 105 -29.10 -28.97 -8.49
CA ALA A 105 -30.09 -28.77 -9.55
C ALA A 105 -31.37 -29.60 -9.32
N ASP A 106 -31.25 -30.77 -8.68
CA ASP A 106 -32.33 -31.70 -8.36
C ASP A 106 -32.83 -31.62 -6.89
N ALA A 107 -32.35 -30.63 -6.11
CA ALA A 107 -32.73 -30.46 -4.72
C ALA A 107 -34.24 -30.21 -4.54
N LEU A 108 -34.77 -30.70 -3.42
CA LEU A 108 -36.17 -30.60 -3.03
C LEU A 108 -36.33 -29.71 -1.78
N ASP A 109 -37.56 -29.26 -1.48
CA ASP A 109 -37.84 -28.43 -0.28
C ASP A 109 -37.24 -28.96 1.04
N PRO A 110 -37.19 -30.28 1.32
CA PRO A 110 -36.55 -30.79 2.53
C PRO A 110 -35.05 -30.47 2.64
N ASP A 111 -34.38 -30.21 1.51
CA ASP A 111 -32.94 -29.94 1.44
C ASP A 111 -32.59 -28.49 1.78
N LEU A 112 -33.58 -27.60 1.97
CA LEU A 112 -33.38 -26.18 2.34
C LEU A 112 -32.45 -25.98 3.55
N ALA A 113 -32.37 -26.96 4.45
CA ALA A 113 -31.54 -26.90 5.65
C ALA A 113 -30.03 -27.14 5.41
N ASP A 114 -29.62 -27.68 4.26
CA ASP A 114 -28.22 -28.00 3.93
C ASP A 114 -27.86 -27.49 2.53
N PRO A 115 -27.65 -26.17 2.35
CA PRO A 115 -27.29 -25.61 1.05
C PRO A 115 -25.96 -26.17 0.55
N PHE A 116 -25.89 -26.41 -0.77
CA PHE A 116 -24.65 -26.81 -1.44
C PHE A 116 -23.56 -25.74 -1.25
N GLY A 117 -23.96 -24.46 -1.24
CA GLY A 117 -23.04 -23.35 -1.03
C GLY A 117 -23.72 -22.00 -1.10
N ALA A 118 -22.94 -20.99 -1.49
CA ALA A 118 -23.44 -19.63 -1.71
C ALA A 118 -22.94 -19.01 -3.01
N ALA A 119 -23.82 -18.26 -3.66
CA ALA A 119 -23.48 -17.29 -4.69
C ALA A 119 -23.38 -15.90 -4.07
N ILE A 120 -22.21 -15.27 -4.16
CA ILE A 120 -21.97 -13.89 -3.70
C ILE A 120 -21.81 -12.99 -4.91
N PHE A 121 -22.87 -12.26 -5.27
CA PHE A 121 -22.86 -11.31 -6.37
C PHE A 121 -22.18 -10.02 -5.91
N THR A 122 -21.03 -9.70 -6.49
CA THR A 122 -20.23 -8.52 -6.15
C THR A 122 -19.51 -7.95 -7.37
N ALA A 123 -19.20 -6.67 -7.33
CA ALA A 123 -18.49 -5.90 -8.35
C ALA A 123 -17.89 -4.64 -7.70
N PRO A 124 -16.86 -3.98 -8.30
CA PRO A 124 -16.23 -2.80 -7.72
C PRO A 124 -17.19 -1.65 -7.35
N ASN A 125 -18.29 -1.50 -8.11
CA ASN A 125 -19.35 -0.53 -7.87
C ASN A 125 -20.69 -1.23 -7.65
N PHE A 126 -20.69 -2.37 -6.95
CA PHE A 126 -21.92 -3.07 -6.63
C PHE A 126 -22.74 -2.23 -5.64
N THR A 127 -24.03 -2.12 -5.94
CA THR A 127 -25.01 -1.46 -5.10
C THR A 127 -26.17 -2.43 -4.91
N ASP A 128 -26.86 -2.29 -3.78
CA ASP A 128 -28.08 -3.06 -3.55
C ASP A 128 -29.10 -2.85 -4.68
N GLY A 129 -29.81 -3.92 -5.05
CA GLY A 129 -30.73 -3.95 -6.19
C GLY A 129 -30.09 -4.02 -7.57
N ARG A 130 -28.76 -4.01 -7.70
CA ARG A 130 -28.07 -4.19 -9.01
C ARG A 130 -28.36 -5.57 -9.62
N VAL A 131 -28.44 -6.59 -8.77
CA VAL A 131 -28.98 -7.91 -9.10
C VAL A 131 -30.31 -8.01 -8.36
N SER A 132 -31.38 -8.23 -9.12
CA SER A 132 -32.74 -8.35 -8.60
C SER A 132 -33.24 -9.79 -8.68
N ALA A 133 -34.21 -10.13 -7.84
CA ALA A 133 -34.90 -11.42 -7.89
C ALA A 133 -35.43 -11.73 -9.30
N ASP A 134 -36.05 -10.74 -9.96
CA ASP A 134 -36.59 -10.90 -11.31
C ASP A 134 -35.47 -11.15 -12.33
N SER A 135 -34.36 -10.42 -12.25
CA SER A 135 -33.21 -10.67 -13.14
C SER A 135 -32.60 -12.07 -12.97
N LEU A 136 -32.63 -12.64 -11.76
CA LEU A 136 -32.16 -14.01 -11.52
C LEU A 136 -33.16 -15.04 -12.10
N ARG A 137 -34.47 -14.79 -11.95
CA ARG A 137 -35.51 -15.62 -12.57
C ARG A 137 -35.46 -15.59 -14.10
N ASP A 138 -35.13 -14.45 -14.69
CA ASP A 138 -34.99 -14.31 -16.15
C ASP A 138 -33.81 -15.12 -16.71
N THR A 139 -32.82 -15.45 -15.88
CA THR A 139 -31.69 -16.32 -16.26
C THR A 139 -31.98 -17.82 -16.09
N ALA A 140 -33.17 -18.17 -15.61
CA ALA A 140 -33.57 -19.55 -15.36
C ALA A 140 -33.64 -20.36 -16.66
N THR A 141 -33.04 -21.54 -16.65
CA THR A 141 -33.27 -22.55 -17.69
C THR A 141 -34.58 -23.30 -17.43
N GLU A 142 -34.89 -23.50 -16.16
CA GLU A 142 -36.12 -24.13 -15.66
C GLU A 142 -36.36 -23.73 -14.19
N PHE A 143 -37.45 -24.21 -13.59
CA PHE A 143 -37.78 -23.97 -12.19
C PHE A 143 -37.86 -25.30 -11.45
N GLY A 144 -37.02 -25.46 -10.43
CA GLY A 144 -37.03 -26.61 -9.53
C GLY A 144 -37.99 -26.41 -8.36
N ALA A 145 -37.84 -27.23 -7.32
CA ALA A 145 -38.68 -27.17 -6.12
C ALA A 145 -38.40 -25.91 -5.29
N ILE A 146 -37.13 -25.53 -5.16
CA ILE A 146 -36.68 -24.40 -4.33
C ILE A 146 -36.75 -23.09 -5.11
N GLY A 147 -36.31 -23.10 -6.37
CA GLY A 147 -36.22 -21.87 -7.16
C GLY A 147 -35.75 -22.09 -8.60
N PRO A 148 -35.33 -21.02 -9.30
CA PRO A 148 -34.86 -21.15 -10.67
C PRO A 148 -33.55 -21.95 -10.73
N VAL A 149 -33.49 -22.88 -11.67
CA VAL A 149 -32.27 -23.58 -12.05
C VAL A 149 -31.52 -22.72 -13.06
N VAL A 150 -30.23 -22.49 -12.81
CA VAL A 150 -29.37 -21.66 -13.65
C VAL A 150 -28.02 -22.32 -13.90
N TYR A 151 -27.38 -21.96 -15.02
CA TYR A 151 -25.95 -22.17 -15.20
C TYR A 151 -25.18 -21.01 -14.57
N LEU A 152 -24.72 -21.20 -13.33
CA LEU A 152 -24.01 -20.18 -12.60
C LEU A 152 -22.55 -20.12 -13.05
N ASN A 153 -22.22 -19.09 -13.82
CA ASN A 153 -20.85 -18.81 -14.25
C ASN A 153 -20.19 -17.77 -13.34
N GLY A 154 -19.05 -18.12 -12.74
CA GLY A 154 -18.34 -17.24 -11.84
C GLY A 154 -16.93 -17.72 -11.51
N ARG A 155 -16.37 -17.14 -10.46
CA ARG A 155 -15.10 -17.56 -9.89
C ARG A 155 -15.35 -18.36 -8.61
N TYR A 156 -14.75 -19.54 -8.50
CA TYR A 156 -14.70 -20.29 -7.26
C TYR A 156 -13.74 -19.61 -6.27
N GLY A 157 -14.12 -19.45 -5.01
CA GLY A 157 -13.25 -18.83 -4.03
C GLY A 157 -13.61 -19.13 -2.58
N GLY A 158 -12.74 -18.68 -1.68
CA GLY A 158 -12.94 -18.80 -0.24
C GLY A 158 -13.87 -17.74 0.33
N MET A 159 -14.32 -17.97 1.55
CA MET A 159 -15.26 -17.10 2.28
C MET A 159 -14.60 -16.00 3.08
N GLU A 160 -13.27 -16.02 3.22
CA GLU A 160 -12.55 -15.25 4.23
C GLU A 160 -12.81 -13.75 4.08
N SER A 161 -12.95 -13.28 2.84
CA SER A 161 -13.21 -11.87 2.56
C SER A 161 -14.62 -11.40 2.98
N TRP A 162 -15.61 -12.29 3.03
CA TRP A 162 -17.02 -11.95 3.31
C TRP A 162 -17.55 -12.54 4.61
N ALA A 163 -16.79 -13.38 5.31
CA ALA A 163 -17.17 -14.01 6.58
C ALA A 163 -17.77 -13.02 7.60
N PRO A 164 -17.17 -11.84 7.86
CA PRO A 164 -17.76 -10.88 8.81
C PRO A 164 -19.12 -10.32 8.37
N SER A 165 -19.41 -10.30 7.07
CA SER A 165 -20.71 -9.85 6.53
C SER A 165 -21.74 -10.97 6.54
N LEU A 166 -21.33 -12.22 6.32
CA LEU A 166 -22.18 -13.40 6.42
C LEU A 166 -22.65 -13.63 7.86
N GLU A 167 -21.73 -13.54 8.83
CA GLU A 167 -22.06 -13.67 10.26
C GLU A 167 -23.08 -12.61 10.71
N ARG A 168 -22.98 -11.38 10.17
CA ARG A 168 -23.92 -10.29 10.46
C ARG A 168 -25.35 -10.57 9.99
N ILE A 169 -25.52 -11.38 8.94
CA ILE A 169 -26.84 -11.81 8.46
C ILE A 169 -27.25 -13.17 9.03
N GLY A 170 -26.51 -13.70 10.01
CA GLY A 170 -26.81 -14.97 10.68
C GLY A 170 -26.40 -16.21 9.90
N VAL A 171 -25.56 -16.07 8.87
CA VAL A 171 -25.03 -17.21 8.10
C VAL A 171 -23.65 -17.57 8.65
N GLU A 172 -23.52 -18.78 9.19
CA GLU A 172 -22.22 -19.29 9.63
C GLU A 172 -21.36 -19.64 8.40
N PRO A 173 -20.18 -19.00 8.21
CA PRO A 173 -19.33 -19.29 7.06
C PRO A 173 -18.94 -20.77 6.97
N THR A 174 -18.75 -21.44 8.11
CA THR A 174 -18.40 -22.86 8.16
C THR A 174 -19.49 -23.80 7.64
N ALA A 175 -20.75 -23.33 7.55
CA ALA A 175 -21.85 -24.12 7.01
C ALA A 175 -21.87 -24.15 5.47
N LEU A 176 -21.22 -23.20 4.81
CA LEU A 176 -21.18 -23.12 3.36
C LEU A 176 -20.01 -23.97 2.84
N ARG A 177 -20.28 -24.97 2.01
CA ARG A 177 -19.22 -25.84 1.47
C ARG A 177 -18.49 -25.22 0.28
N HIS A 178 -19.23 -24.47 -0.52
CA HIS A 178 -18.75 -23.87 -1.77
C HIS A 178 -19.17 -22.41 -1.87
N VAL A 179 -18.27 -21.55 -2.34
CA VAL A 179 -18.60 -20.15 -2.64
C VAL A 179 -18.20 -19.81 -4.06
N ILE A 180 -19.18 -19.26 -4.76
CA ILE A 180 -19.06 -18.83 -6.14
C ILE A 180 -19.30 -17.33 -6.17
N TYR A 181 -18.45 -16.62 -6.90
CA TYR A 181 -18.54 -15.20 -7.17
C TYR A 181 -18.99 -15.02 -8.63
N PRO A 182 -20.31 -14.91 -8.90
CA PRO A 182 -20.81 -14.87 -10.27
C PRO A 182 -20.32 -13.62 -11.01
N PHE A 183 -20.10 -13.74 -12.31
CA PHE A 183 -19.66 -12.62 -13.14
C PHE A 183 -20.81 -11.66 -13.49
N VAL A 184 -21.14 -10.75 -12.57
CA VAL A 184 -22.23 -9.77 -12.70
C VAL A 184 -22.15 -8.96 -14.00
N ASP A 185 -20.95 -8.49 -14.36
CA ASP A 185 -20.70 -7.69 -15.58
C ASP A 185 -20.25 -8.55 -16.78
N GLY A 186 -20.40 -9.87 -16.66
CA GLY A 186 -19.97 -10.85 -17.65
C GLY A 186 -18.50 -11.22 -17.55
N ARG A 187 -18.20 -12.43 -18.04
CA ARG A 187 -16.87 -13.06 -18.02
C ARG A 187 -15.77 -12.17 -18.61
N ARG A 188 -16.05 -11.47 -19.71
CA ARG A 188 -15.08 -10.59 -20.38
C ARG A 188 -14.56 -9.51 -19.43
N VAL A 189 -15.44 -8.86 -18.67
CA VAL A 189 -15.09 -7.78 -17.75
C VAL A 189 -14.32 -8.31 -16.53
N ALA A 190 -14.65 -9.53 -16.08
CA ALA A 190 -13.98 -10.14 -14.94
C ALA A 190 -12.54 -10.60 -15.23
N LEU A 191 -12.27 -11.09 -16.45
CA LEU A 191 -10.97 -11.66 -16.81
C LEU A 191 -10.05 -10.68 -17.53
N LEU A 192 -10.61 -9.85 -18.41
CA LEU A 192 -9.80 -8.92 -19.19
C LEU A 192 -9.58 -7.61 -18.41
N PRO A 193 -8.41 -6.97 -18.57
CA PRO A 193 -8.15 -5.67 -17.96
C PRO A 193 -9.20 -4.65 -18.42
N SER A 194 -9.61 -3.78 -17.49
CA SER A 194 -10.50 -2.66 -17.85
C SER A 194 -9.80 -1.77 -18.88
N GLU A 195 -10.53 -1.32 -19.90
CA GLU A 195 -10.00 -0.43 -20.96
C GLU A 195 -9.55 0.94 -20.40
N ILE A 196 -9.95 1.26 -19.16
CA ILE A 196 -9.49 2.43 -18.42
C ILE A 196 -8.00 2.27 -18.12
N VAL A 197 -7.20 3.20 -18.63
CA VAL A 197 -5.75 3.32 -18.39
C VAL A 197 -5.50 3.53 -16.90
N GLN A 198 -5.35 2.44 -16.14
CA GLN A 198 -4.92 2.53 -14.76
C GLN A 198 -3.44 2.91 -14.71
N PRO A 199 -3.02 3.79 -13.77
CA PRO A 199 -1.60 4.07 -13.58
C PRO A 199 -0.86 2.75 -13.29
N THR A 200 0.22 2.50 -14.02
CA THR A 200 1.02 1.29 -13.83
C THR A 200 1.73 1.33 -12.47
N ILE A 201 1.82 0.18 -11.79
CA ILE A 201 2.56 0.04 -10.53
C ILE A 201 4.01 0.50 -10.75
N PHE A 202 4.60 0.10 -11.88
CA PHE A 202 5.93 0.57 -12.29
C PHE A 202 6.01 2.09 -12.40
N GLY A 203 5.01 2.74 -13.00
CA GLY A 203 4.99 4.19 -13.15
C GLY A 203 4.93 4.93 -11.82
N GLN A 204 4.18 4.40 -10.85
CA GLN A 204 4.13 4.95 -9.49
C GLN A 204 5.46 4.76 -8.76
N MET A 205 6.00 3.53 -8.77
CA MET A 205 7.27 3.22 -8.10
C MET A 205 8.45 3.96 -8.73
N SER A 206 8.44 4.18 -10.05
CA SER A 206 9.47 4.96 -10.75
C SER A 206 9.47 6.43 -10.31
N LYS A 207 8.30 7.02 -10.02
CA LYS A 207 8.22 8.39 -9.48
C LYS A 207 8.83 8.46 -8.08
N ILE A 208 8.55 7.48 -7.23
CA ILE A 208 9.12 7.37 -5.87
C ILE A 208 10.64 7.17 -5.96
N ALA A 209 11.11 6.27 -6.82
CA ALA A 209 12.52 6.02 -7.03
C ALA A 209 13.25 7.25 -7.57
N GLY A 210 12.69 7.95 -8.57
CA GLY A 210 13.24 9.19 -9.11
C GLY A 210 13.37 10.28 -8.04
N CYS A 211 12.37 10.38 -7.16
CA CYS A 211 12.38 11.26 -5.99
C CYS A 211 13.58 10.98 -5.06
N PHE A 212 13.83 9.72 -4.71
CA PHE A 212 15.01 9.34 -3.91
C PHE A 212 16.33 9.53 -4.66
N GLY A 213 16.35 9.29 -5.97
CA GLY A 213 17.52 9.54 -6.82
C GLY A 213 17.90 11.02 -6.86
N LEU A 214 16.92 11.92 -6.98
CA LEU A 214 17.15 13.37 -6.91
C LEU A 214 17.66 13.81 -5.54
N LEU A 215 17.15 13.23 -4.44
CA LEU A 215 17.67 13.47 -3.09
C LEU A 215 19.14 13.04 -2.95
N ALA A 216 19.50 11.89 -3.51
CA ALA A 216 20.88 11.40 -3.52
C ALA A 216 21.81 12.35 -4.30
N LEU A 217 21.39 12.78 -5.50
CA LEU A 217 22.15 13.73 -6.32
C LEU A 217 22.29 15.10 -5.65
N ALA A 218 21.22 15.61 -5.03
CA ALA A 218 21.28 16.85 -4.25
C ALA A 218 22.26 16.71 -3.08
N GLY A 219 22.24 15.59 -2.35
CA GLY A 219 23.19 15.30 -1.29
C GLY A 219 24.65 15.29 -1.77
N LEU A 220 24.92 14.69 -2.94
CA LEU A 220 26.25 14.67 -3.56
C LEU A 220 26.71 16.06 -4.03
N ALA A 221 25.84 16.81 -4.69
CA ALA A 221 26.16 18.17 -5.14
C ALA A 221 26.46 19.12 -3.97
N LEU A 222 25.79 18.94 -2.84
CA LEU A 222 26.07 19.68 -1.61
C LEU A 222 27.38 19.26 -0.94
N LYS A 223 27.85 18.03 -1.17
CA LYS A 223 29.13 17.53 -0.66
C LYS A 223 30.31 18.11 -1.47
N GLY A 224 30.27 18.06 -2.80
CA GLY A 224 31.37 18.52 -3.66
C GLY A 224 31.73 19.99 -3.43
N ARG A 225 30.73 20.85 -3.19
CA ARG A 225 30.95 22.28 -2.89
C ARG A 225 31.67 22.58 -1.58
N ARG A 226 31.87 21.57 -0.71
CA ARG A 226 32.45 21.75 0.63
C ARG A 226 33.92 21.32 0.68
N GLU A 227 34.36 20.50 -0.27
CA GLU A 227 35.76 20.10 -0.45
C GLU A 227 36.54 21.18 -1.23
N ASP A 228 35.89 21.89 -2.16
CA ASP A 228 36.53 22.98 -2.94
C ASP A 228 36.74 24.30 -2.14
N ASP A 229 36.04 24.47 -1.01
CA ASP A 229 36.09 25.67 -0.15
C ASP A 229 37.15 25.56 0.96
N ASP A 230 38.02 24.55 0.94
CA ASP A 230 39.13 24.38 1.90
C ASP A 230 40.47 24.79 1.23
N PRO A 231 40.87 26.08 1.26
CA PRO A 231 42.06 26.60 0.58
C PRO A 231 43.39 26.17 1.21
N SER A 232 43.40 25.17 2.09
CA SER A 232 44.51 24.87 3.00
C SER A 232 45.66 24.05 2.37
N GLU A 233 45.53 23.55 1.13
CA GLU A 233 46.60 22.76 0.48
C GLU A 233 47.33 23.45 -0.69
N ALA A 234 46.94 24.66 -1.09
CA ALA A 234 47.59 25.37 -2.21
C ALA A 234 48.87 26.16 -1.83
N GLY A 235 49.30 26.13 -0.56
CA GLY A 235 50.32 27.05 -0.03
C GLY A 235 51.68 26.44 0.37
N GLN A 236 51.94 25.14 0.20
CA GLN A 236 53.13 24.50 0.80
C GLN A 236 54.25 24.12 -0.19
N GLY A 237 54.30 24.73 -1.37
CA GLY A 237 55.27 24.39 -2.39
C GLY A 237 55.84 25.59 -3.15
N ALA A 238 56.23 26.68 -2.49
CA ALA A 238 57.11 27.66 -3.12
C ALA A 238 57.89 28.49 -2.09
N VAL A 239 59.19 28.63 -2.39
CA VAL A 239 60.17 29.60 -1.89
C VAL A 239 60.98 29.18 -0.66
N ASP A 240 61.96 28.35 -1.00
CA ASP A 240 63.35 28.43 -0.55
C ASP A 240 63.95 29.82 -0.87
N ASP A 241 64.91 30.26 -0.04
CA ASP A 241 65.77 31.45 -0.17
C ASP A 241 65.14 32.86 -0.21
N THR A 242 65.19 33.59 0.93
CA THR A 242 66.20 34.66 1.12
C THR A 242 66.04 35.39 2.45
N ASP A 243 67.20 35.50 3.11
CA ASP A 243 67.63 36.39 4.17
C ASP A 243 67.07 37.83 4.05
N ASN A 244 66.10 38.20 4.89
CA ASN A 244 65.87 39.59 5.29
C ASN A 244 64.95 39.68 6.53
N LEU A 245 65.61 39.92 7.66
CA LEU A 245 65.02 40.40 8.90
C LEU A 245 64.60 41.88 8.76
N ASP A 246 63.54 42.22 9.49
CA ASP A 246 63.22 43.56 9.96
C ASP A 246 62.85 44.60 8.90
N THR A 247 61.57 44.62 8.52
CA THR A 247 60.65 45.75 8.76
C THR A 247 59.35 45.54 7.99
N LEU A 248 58.21 45.86 8.61
CA LEU A 248 56.83 45.72 8.08
C LEU A 248 56.17 44.34 8.27
N ARG A 249 56.23 43.80 9.49
CA ARG A 249 55.10 43.02 10.03
C ARG A 249 53.94 43.99 10.32
N LEU A 250 53.17 44.28 9.28
CA LEU A 250 51.81 44.78 9.44
C LEU A 250 50.99 43.60 9.96
N ASP A 251 50.44 43.73 11.16
CA ASP A 251 49.47 42.82 11.77
C ASP A 251 48.20 42.70 10.91
N LEU A 252 48.26 41.94 9.83
CA LEU A 252 47.09 41.24 9.28
C LEU A 252 47.16 39.82 9.83
N ALA A 253 46.80 39.70 11.10
CA ALA A 253 46.37 38.42 11.63
C ALA A 253 45.16 37.99 10.81
N ASP A 254 45.36 37.00 9.93
CA ASP A 254 44.30 36.20 9.32
C ASP A 254 43.45 35.63 10.46
N ALA A 255 42.39 36.36 10.81
CA ALA A 255 41.35 35.85 11.67
C ALA A 255 40.72 34.67 10.91
N PRO A 256 40.64 33.47 11.51
CA PRO A 256 40.01 32.34 10.86
C PRO A 256 38.58 32.75 10.53
N ASP A 257 38.25 32.74 9.24
CA ASP A 257 36.93 33.05 8.65
C ASP A 257 35.91 31.95 9.05
N LYS A 258 35.73 31.77 10.36
CA LYS A 258 34.83 30.79 10.99
C LYS A 258 33.39 31.26 11.05
N ASP A 259 33.14 32.52 10.69
CA ASP A 259 31.84 33.17 10.83
C ASP A 259 31.25 33.59 9.48
N ARG A 260 31.55 32.90 8.36
CA ARG A 260 30.69 33.05 7.18
C ARG A 260 29.30 32.52 7.53
N PRO A 261 28.27 33.38 7.64
CA PRO A 261 26.94 32.93 7.96
C PRO A 261 26.47 32.02 6.83
N ARG A 262 26.24 30.74 7.14
CA ARG A 262 25.60 29.80 6.20
C ARG A 262 24.34 30.48 5.69
N SER A 263 24.26 30.74 4.39
CA SER A 263 23.17 31.58 3.86
C SER A 263 21.83 30.99 4.33
N PRO A 264 20.99 31.76 5.04
CA PRO A 264 19.73 31.27 5.60
C PRO A 264 18.81 30.70 4.52
N VAL A 265 18.94 31.23 3.29
CA VAL A 265 18.27 30.76 2.07
C VAL A 265 18.52 29.28 1.79
N ARG A 266 19.74 28.79 2.02
CA ARG A 266 20.11 27.38 1.76
C ARG A 266 19.49 26.43 2.77
N GLY A 267 19.38 26.84 4.04
CA GLY A 267 18.65 26.09 5.06
C GLY A 267 17.15 26.05 4.78
N ILE A 268 16.58 27.17 4.36
CA ILE A 268 15.16 27.29 4.00
C ILE A 268 14.84 26.44 2.77
N MET A 269 15.67 26.47 1.72
CA MET A 269 15.45 25.63 0.53
C MET A 269 15.57 24.14 0.83
N LEU A 270 16.53 23.73 1.66
CA LEU A 270 16.64 22.33 2.07
C LEU A 270 15.41 21.89 2.87
N ALA A 271 14.96 22.74 3.81
CA ALA A 271 13.77 22.48 4.60
C ALA A 271 12.53 22.35 3.70
N LEU A 272 12.31 23.28 2.77
CA LEU A 272 11.19 23.26 1.82
C LEU A 272 11.23 22.05 0.89
N PHE A 273 12.42 21.68 0.41
CA PHE A 273 12.57 20.51 -0.45
C PHE A 273 12.32 19.20 0.32
N SER A 274 12.88 19.06 1.53
CA SER A 274 12.59 17.94 2.42
C SER A 274 11.11 17.88 2.82
N LEU A 275 10.47 19.03 3.00
CA LEU A 275 9.04 19.15 3.27
C LEU A 275 8.19 18.63 2.10
N LEU A 276 8.49 19.11 0.89
CA LEU A 276 7.83 18.71 -0.34
C LEU A 276 8.02 17.21 -0.60
N MET A 277 9.23 16.71 -0.37
CA MET A 277 9.57 15.30 -0.50
C MET A 277 8.85 14.41 0.52
N ALA A 278 8.78 14.83 1.79
CA ALA A 278 8.00 14.14 2.81
C ALA A 278 6.50 14.13 2.47
N LEU A 279 6.00 15.21 1.85
CA LEU A 279 4.63 15.31 1.35
C LEU A 279 4.36 14.34 0.19
N VAL A 280 5.26 14.26 -0.79
CA VAL A 280 5.15 13.36 -1.94
C VAL A 280 5.26 11.89 -1.53
N ILE A 281 6.25 11.57 -0.68
CA ILE A 281 6.43 10.22 -0.14
C ILE A 281 5.26 9.85 0.76
N GLY A 282 4.80 10.77 1.62
CA GLY A 282 3.62 10.57 2.46
C GLY A 282 2.38 10.26 1.62
N HIS A 283 2.12 11.03 0.55
CA HIS A 283 0.97 10.81 -0.31
C HIS A 283 1.03 9.49 -1.09
N LEU A 284 2.21 9.09 -1.57
CA LEU A 284 2.40 7.88 -2.37
C LEU A 284 2.55 6.60 -1.54
N ALA A 285 3.19 6.67 -0.38
CA ALA A 285 3.50 5.51 0.45
C ALA A 285 2.44 5.25 1.54
N MET A 286 1.65 6.27 1.95
CA MET A 286 0.63 6.08 2.99
C MET A 286 -0.37 4.97 2.67
N PRO A 287 -0.96 4.85 1.47
CA PRO A 287 -1.93 3.78 1.20
C PRO A 287 -1.34 2.38 1.42
N VAL A 288 -0.12 2.17 0.90
CA VAL A 288 0.60 0.89 0.99
C VAL A 288 1.04 0.58 2.43
N LEU A 289 1.53 1.58 3.16
CA LEU A 289 1.90 1.43 4.58
C LEU A 289 0.66 1.20 5.45
N PHE A 290 -0.48 1.81 5.12
CA PHE A 290 -1.74 1.60 5.83
C PHE A 290 -2.19 0.15 5.70
N ASP A 291 -2.21 -0.39 4.49
CA ASP A 291 -2.62 -1.78 4.23
C ASP A 291 -1.65 -2.80 4.84
N GLY A 292 -0.33 -2.51 4.82
CA GLY A 292 0.70 -3.36 5.40
C GLY A 292 0.72 -3.36 6.94
N VAL A 293 0.53 -2.21 7.58
CA VAL A 293 0.51 -2.10 9.06
C VAL A 293 -0.78 -2.65 9.64
N THR A 294 -1.92 -2.47 8.95
CA THR A 294 -3.22 -2.98 9.43
C THR A 294 -3.32 -4.50 9.33
N SER A 295 -2.68 -5.13 8.34
CA SER A 295 -2.62 -6.59 8.21
C SER A 295 -1.72 -7.25 9.27
N GLN A 296 -0.64 -6.60 9.71
CA GLN A 296 0.25 -7.14 10.75
C GLN A 296 -0.27 -6.96 12.19
N LEU A 297 -1.10 -5.95 12.45
CA LEU A 297 -1.64 -5.67 13.80
C LEU A 297 -2.89 -6.52 14.16
N GLY A 298 -3.32 -7.45 13.29
CA GLY A 298 -4.49 -8.30 13.51
C GLY A 298 -4.28 -9.50 14.45
N GLY A 299 -3.05 -9.75 14.93
CA GLY A 299 -2.69 -11.02 15.58
C GLY A 299 -2.70 -11.09 17.11
N THR A 300 -2.98 -10.01 17.85
CA THR A 300 -2.90 -10.04 19.33
C THR A 300 -4.01 -9.23 20.00
N GLU A 301 -4.84 -9.88 20.81
CA GLU A 301 -6.04 -9.28 21.44
C GLU A 301 -5.73 -8.09 22.35
N GLN A 302 -4.54 -8.04 22.99
CA GLN A 302 -4.14 -6.92 23.86
C GLN A 302 -3.63 -5.68 23.11
N LEU A 303 -3.19 -5.82 21.86
CA LEU A 303 -2.81 -4.67 21.02
C LEU A 303 -4.01 -4.09 20.27
N SER A 304 -5.19 -4.72 20.34
CA SER A 304 -6.36 -4.33 19.55
C SER A 304 -6.88 -2.93 19.88
N SER A 305 -6.90 -2.51 21.15
CA SER A 305 -7.36 -1.17 21.54
C SER A 305 -6.38 -0.07 21.15
N LEU A 306 -5.08 -0.27 21.43
CA LEU A 306 -4.03 0.68 21.06
C LEU A 306 -3.83 0.73 19.54
N ALA A 307 -3.94 -0.40 18.84
CA ALA A 307 -3.91 -0.47 17.38
C ALA A 307 -5.17 0.12 16.74
N ALA A 308 -6.33 0.05 17.40
CA ALA A 308 -7.55 0.71 16.96
C ALA A 308 -7.47 2.23 17.16
N GLU A 309 -6.95 2.70 18.29
CA GLU A 309 -6.70 4.13 18.54
C GLU A 309 -5.63 4.69 17.60
N VAL A 310 -4.54 3.95 17.37
CA VAL A 310 -3.50 4.33 16.41
C VAL A 310 -4.05 4.31 14.98
N ARG A 311 -4.85 3.30 14.58
CA ARG A 311 -5.55 3.27 13.29
C ARG A 311 -6.48 4.46 13.13
N MET A 312 -7.31 4.74 14.14
CA MET A 312 -8.27 5.84 14.11
C MET A 312 -7.54 7.18 14.05
N GLY A 313 -6.47 7.36 14.83
CA GLY A 313 -5.59 8.53 14.78
C GLY A 313 -4.93 8.72 13.42
N LEU A 314 -4.34 7.68 12.83
CA LEU A 314 -3.75 7.72 11.49
C LEU A 314 -4.79 7.96 10.39
N ARG A 315 -6.00 7.41 10.53
CA ARG A 315 -7.10 7.60 9.57
C ARG A 315 -7.66 9.02 9.64
N VAL A 316 -7.87 9.56 10.84
CA VAL A 316 -8.25 10.96 11.04
C VAL A 316 -7.16 11.90 10.53
N LEU A 317 -5.88 11.59 10.79
CA LEU A 317 -4.76 12.36 10.27
C LEU A 317 -4.70 12.30 8.74
N TRP A 318 -4.98 11.15 8.13
CA TRP A 318 -5.04 10.99 6.68
C TRP A 318 -6.22 11.70 6.04
N LEU A 319 -7.42 11.57 6.61
CA LEU A 319 -8.61 12.26 6.11
C LEU A 319 -8.45 13.78 6.25
N ALA A 320 -7.96 14.25 7.40
CA ALA A 320 -7.61 15.65 7.59
C ALA A 320 -6.52 16.10 6.62
N ALA A 321 -5.45 15.32 6.43
CA ALA A 321 -4.38 15.64 5.48
C ALA A 321 -4.87 15.65 4.03
N ARG A 322 -5.80 14.76 3.66
CA ARG A 322 -6.46 14.67 2.36
C ARG A 322 -7.38 15.86 2.11
N ASP A 323 -8.22 16.23 3.07
CA ASP A 323 -9.13 17.38 2.95
C ASP A 323 -8.35 18.70 2.95
N ILE A 324 -7.30 18.80 3.77
CA ILE A 324 -6.34 19.92 3.71
C ILE A 324 -5.58 19.89 2.38
N TRP A 325 -5.26 18.73 1.79
CA TRP A 325 -4.62 18.65 0.46
C TRP A 325 -5.53 19.11 -0.66
N VAL A 326 -6.77 18.63 -0.68
CA VAL A 326 -7.80 19.01 -1.66
C VAL A 326 -8.13 20.50 -1.51
N GLY A 327 -8.13 21.02 -0.29
CA GLY A 327 -8.24 22.46 0.00
C GLY A 327 -6.98 23.29 -0.31
N ALA A 328 -5.77 22.74 -0.12
CA ALA A 328 -4.49 23.44 -0.33
C ALA A 328 -4.09 23.50 -1.80
N ILE A 329 -4.46 22.50 -2.61
CA ILE A 329 -4.45 22.61 -4.09
C ILE A 329 -5.35 23.77 -4.52
N ALA A 330 -6.36 24.13 -3.72
CA ALA A 330 -7.32 25.19 -3.96
C ALA A 330 -7.02 26.53 -3.22
N LEU A 331 -5.76 27.01 -3.18
CA LEU A 331 -5.36 28.44 -3.07
C LEU A 331 -4.62 28.97 -1.81
N ARG A 332 -4.11 28.17 -0.85
CA ARG A 332 -3.34 28.76 0.29
C ARG A 332 -2.00 28.08 0.64
N PRO A 333 -0.85 28.78 0.44
CA PRO A 333 0.48 28.22 0.69
C PRO A 333 0.80 27.98 2.19
N THR A 334 0.09 28.63 3.11
CA THR A 334 0.22 28.40 4.56
C THR A 334 -0.21 26.99 4.97
N ASP A 335 -1.19 26.41 4.29
CA ASP A 335 -1.75 25.12 4.66
C ASP A 335 -0.83 23.96 4.21
N MET A 336 -0.10 24.14 3.10
CA MET A 336 0.97 23.23 2.69
C MET A 336 2.15 23.20 3.67
N ILE A 337 2.48 24.35 4.29
CA ILE A 337 3.54 24.44 5.30
C ILE A 337 3.15 23.66 6.55
N ILE A 338 1.88 23.74 6.98
CA ILE A 338 1.36 23.02 8.15
C ILE A 338 1.37 21.51 7.92
N VAL A 339 0.88 21.02 6.77
CA VAL A 339 0.88 19.58 6.45
C VAL A 339 2.31 19.06 6.34
N GLY A 340 3.19 19.83 5.71
CA GLY A 340 4.59 19.52 5.64
C GLY A 340 5.26 19.39 7.01
N LEU A 341 5.02 20.35 7.91
CA LEU A 341 5.56 20.34 9.27
C LEU A 341 5.03 19.14 10.06
N ALA A 342 3.75 18.80 9.91
CA ALA A 342 3.16 17.62 10.53
C ALA A 342 3.80 16.31 10.04
N ALA A 343 4.04 16.17 8.73
CA ALA A 343 4.74 15.02 8.16
C ALA A 343 6.19 14.91 8.64
N LEU A 344 6.90 16.05 8.72
CA LEU A 344 8.26 16.12 9.26
C LEU A 344 8.31 15.70 10.74
N VAL A 345 7.39 16.20 11.56
CA VAL A 345 7.28 15.84 12.98
C VAL A 345 7.00 14.35 13.15
N LEU A 346 6.09 13.78 12.34
CA LEU A 346 5.79 12.35 12.38
C LEU A 346 7.02 11.51 12.01
N MET A 347 7.76 11.90 10.97
CA MET A 347 9.00 11.24 10.57
C MET A 347 10.04 11.27 11.69
N LEU A 348 10.22 12.42 12.35
CA LEU A 348 11.15 12.56 13.48
C LEU A 348 10.74 11.73 14.69
N LEU A 349 9.43 11.60 14.96
CA LEU A 349 8.92 10.74 16.02
C LEU A 349 9.19 9.25 15.74
N ILE A 350 9.01 8.81 14.49
CA ILE A 350 9.34 7.44 14.06
C ILE A 350 10.84 7.18 14.25
N VAL A 351 11.71 8.09 13.78
CA VAL A 351 13.17 7.96 13.96
C VAL A 351 13.54 7.90 15.45
N LYS A 352 12.94 8.76 16.29
CA LYS A 352 13.17 8.76 17.73
C LYS A 352 12.71 7.46 18.40
N LEU A 353 11.58 6.90 17.97
CA LEU A 353 11.07 5.62 18.45
C LEU A 353 12.03 4.47 18.09
N VAL A 354 12.50 4.42 16.85
CA VAL A 354 13.48 3.41 16.38
C VAL A 354 14.77 3.49 17.18
N ILE A 355 15.30 4.70 17.42
CA ILE A 355 16.50 4.89 18.25
C ILE A 355 16.27 4.41 19.69
N ARG A 356 15.07 4.66 20.24
CA ARG A 356 14.73 4.23 21.60
C ARG A 356 14.64 2.71 21.70
N ILE A 357 14.03 2.04 20.73
CA ILE A 357 13.98 0.57 20.65
C ILE A 357 15.39 -0.01 20.52
N ALA A 358 16.22 0.57 19.65
CA ALA A 358 17.60 0.12 19.44
C ALA A 358 18.49 0.29 20.69
N ARG A 359 18.18 1.26 21.58
CA ARG A 359 18.94 1.48 22.82
C ARG A 359 18.37 0.71 24.02
N GLY A 360 17.06 0.49 24.06
CA GLY A 360 16.41 -0.24 25.16
C GLY A 360 16.70 -1.74 25.19
N GLY A 361 17.31 -2.30 24.15
CA GLY A 361 17.75 -3.70 24.11
C GLY A 361 19.02 -3.99 24.92
N ASP A 362 19.79 -2.97 25.31
CA ASP A 362 21.09 -3.15 25.98
C ASP A 362 21.01 -3.08 27.53
N ASP A 363 19.95 -2.50 28.10
CA ASP A 363 19.88 -2.25 29.55
C ASP A 363 19.37 -3.47 30.36
N GLY A 364 18.98 -4.57 29.70
CA GLY A 364 18.36 -5.75 30.34
C GLY A 364 19.30 -6.89 30.74
N SER A 365 20.55 -6.93 30.25
CA SER A 365 21.44 -8.10 30.39
C SER A 365 22.45 -8.01 31.54
N HIS A 366 22.44 -6.95 32.36
CA HIS A 366 23.39 -6.77 33.45
C HIS A 366 22.80 -6.84 34.87
N GLN A 367 21.55 -7.29 35.05
CA GLN A 367 20.95 -7.52 36.38
C GLN A 367 20.82 -9.00 36.79
N ALA A 368 21.39 -9.93 36.02
CA ALA A 368 21.50 -11.34 36.41
C ALA A 368 22.96 -11.81 36.35
N ALA A 369 23.78 -11.32 37.27
CA ALA A 369 25.07 -11.89 37.65
C ALA A 369 25.36 -11.59 39.12
#